data_AF-A7I3H0-F1
#
_entry.id   AF-A7I3H0-F1
#
_cell.length_a   1.000
_cell.length_b   1.000
_cell.length_c   1.000
_cell.angle_alpha   90.00
_cell.angle_beta   90.00
_cell.angle_gamma   90.00
#
_symmetry.space_group_name_H-M   'P 1'
#
loop_
_entity.id
_entity.type
_entity.pdbx_description
1 polymer ?
#
loop_
_entity_poly.entity_id
_entity_poly.type
_entity_poly.pdbx_seq_one_letter_code
_entity_poly.pdbx_strand_id
1 'polypeptide(L)'
;MQYFIHVKYSMQITIFILFIELLLSVFTGKYYFRGWVNVDFKSILLLFFIFAILVVYYFVKIKDIPEFFRCKKCHKVYNYVDVKDKDKICPKCGGELQDYKEFEKEEQEKKNKEFKRIDKIERELIEKYKKSKK
;
A
#
# COMPACT_ATOMS: atom_id res chain seq x y z
N MET A 1 2.27 9.92 16.75
CA MET A 1 1.27 9.74 15.66
C MET A 1 1.73 10.27 14.31
N GLN A 2 2.14 11.54 14.17
CA GLN A 2 2.49 12.12 12.86
C GLN A 2 3.76 11.54 12.21
N TYR A 3 4.80 11.22 12.99
CA TYR A 3 6.14 10.92 12.44
C TYR A 3 6.20 9.75 11.46
N PHE A 4 5.52 8.63 11.69
CA PHE A 4 5.71 7.43 10.86
C PHE A 4 4.97 7.47 9.52
N ILE A 5 3.75 8.03 9.53
CA ILE A 5 3.03 8.39 8.31
C ILE A 5 3.87 9.42 7.53
N HIS A 6 4.41 10.42 8.23
CA HIS A 6 5.36 11.36 7.64
C HIS A 6 6.57 10.67 7.01
N VAL A 7 7.14 9.63 7.62
CA VAL A 7 8.33 8.92 7.10
C VAL A 7 8.02 8.15 5.81
N LYS A 8 6.88 7.45 5.73
CA LYS A 8 6.49 6.73 4.50
C LYS A 8 6.28 7.70 3.34
N TYR A 9 5.48 8.75 3.55
CA TYR A 9 5.23 9.77 2.52
C TYR A 9 6.47 10.59 2.21
N SER A 10 7.28 10.95 3.22
CA SER A 10 8.55 11.64 3.03
C SER A 10 9.50 10.80 2.18
N MET A 11 9.63 9.49 2.43
CA MET A 11 10.48 8.63 1.61
C MET A 11 9.96 8.47 0.18
N GLN A 12 8.64 8.38 -0.02
CA GLN A 12 8.07 8.39 -1.37
C GLN A 12 8.39 9.68 -2.12
N ILE A 13 8.23 10.83 -1.46
CA ILE A 13 8.56 12.14 -2.04
C ILE A 13 10.06 12.23 -2.35
N THR A 14 10.93 11.78 -1.45
CA THR A 14 12.38 11.76 -1.67
C THR A 14 12.76 10.88 -2.85
N ILE A 15 12.22 9.67 -2.96
CA ILE A 15 12.46 8.78 -4.10
C ILE A 15 12.00 9.42 -5.40
N PHE A 16 10.83 10.08 -5.40
CA PHE A 16 10.30 10.75 -6.56
C PHE A 16 11.16 11.94 -7.02
N ILE A 17 11.64 12.76 -6.08
CA ILE A 17 12.56 13.88 -6.38
C ILE A 17 13.87 13.33 -6.96
N LEU A 18 14.47 12.33 -6.33
CA LEU A 18 15.71 11.71 -6.81
C LEU A 18 15.54 11.10 -8.22
N PHE A 19 14.37 10.53 -8.51
CA PHE A 19 14.06 10.02 -9.85
C PHE A 19 14.05 11.14 -10.90
N ILE A 20 13.43 12.28 -10.59
CA ILE A 20 13.43 13.46 -11.49
C ILE A 20 14.85 13.99 -11.69
N GLU A 21 15.63 14.12 -10.61
CA GLU A 21 17.02 14.58 -10.68
C GLU A 21 17.89 13.63 -11.52
N LEU A 22 17.70 12.32 -11.37
CA LEU A 22 18.39 11.32 -12.17
C LEU A 22 18.02 11.47 -13.66
N LEU A 23 16.74 11.63 -13.99
CA LEU A 23 16.30 11.87 -15.37
C LEU A 23 16.95 13.15 -15.94
N LEU A 24 16.90 14.26 -15.20
CA LEU A 24 17.52 15.51 -15.62
C LEU A 24 19.02 15.33 -15.87
N SER A 25 19.72 14.63 -14.98
CA SER A 25 21.15 14.36 -15.11
C SER A 25 21.50 13.54 -16.35
N VAL A 26 20.67 12.56 -16.71
CA VAL A 26 20.88 11.70 -17.89
C VAL A 26 20.60 12.46 -19.19
N PHE A 27 19.53 13.25 -19.26
CA PHE A 27 19.13 13.94 -20.49
C PHE A 27 19.88 15.25 -20.75
N THR A 28 20.21 15.99 -19.70
CA THR A 28 20.81 17.33 -19.84
C THR A 28 22.29 17.37 -19.49
N GLY A 29 22.83 16.29 -18.90
CA GLY A 29 24.17 16.29 -18.33
C GLY A 29 24.31 17.22 -17.12
N LYS A 30 23.20 17.68 -16.53
CA LYS A 30 23.16 18.62 -15.41
C LYS A 30 22.22 18.13 -14.31
N TYR A 31 22.56 18.41 -13.06
CA TYR A 31 21.66 18.23 -11.92
C TYR A 31 21.48 19.55 -11.16
N TYR A 32 20.36 19.66 -10.44
CA TYR A 32 20.02 20.85 -9.67
C TYR A 32 20.33 20.64 -8.20
N PHE A 33 21.45 21.20 -7.73
CA PHE A 33 21.81 21.22 -6.31
C PHE A 33 22.37 22.58 -5.95
N ARG A 34 21.51 23.43 -5.36
CA ARG A 34 21.80 24.86 -5.13
C ARG A 34 22.23 25.64 -6.39
N GLY A 35 21.88 25.14 -7.58
CA GLY A 35 22.28 25.70 -8.87
C GLY A 35 22.45 24.60 -9.92
N TRP A 36 22.64 25.01 -11.18
CA TRP A 36 22.93 24.09 -12.29
C TRP A 36 24.41 23.71 -12.28
N VAL A 37 24.69 22.41 -12.11
CA VAL A 37 26.05 21.89 -12.12
C VAL A 37 26.15 20.80 -13.17
N ASN A 38 27.24 20.81 -13.95
CA ASN A 38 27.52 19.75 -14.92
C ASN A 38 27.90 18.46 -14.19
N VAL A 39 27.43 17.32 -14.69
CA VAL A 39 27.56 16.02 -14.03
C VAL A 39 28.43 15.10 -14.86
N ASP A 40 29.48 14.57 -14.25
CA ASP A 40 30.25 13.50 -14.85
C ASP A 40 29.47 12.17 -14.86
N PHE A 41 29.77 11.32 -15.84
CA PHE A 41 29.16 10.00 -15.96
C PHE A 41 29.29 9.14 -14.69
N LYS A 42 30.43 9.24 -13.99
CA LYS A 42 30.66 8.53 -12.71
C LYS A 42 29.67 8.95 -11.63
N SER A 43 29.35 10.24 -11.57
CA SER A 43 28.42 10.80 -10.59
C SER A 43 26.97 10.39 -10.90
N ILE A 44 26.60 10.31 -12.17
CA ILE A 44 25.29 9.77 -12.61
C ILE A 44 25.15 8.30 -12.18
N LEU A 45 26.19 7.50 -12.38
CA LEU A 45 26.24 6.09 -11.95
C LEU A 45 26.08 5.95 -10.43
N LEU A 46 26.77 6.78 -9.66
CA LEU A 46 26.65 6.80 -8.20
C LEU A 46 25.22 7.15 -7.75
N LEU A 47 24.61 8.18 -8.36
CA LEU A 47 23.24 8.59 -8.06
C LEU A 47 22.23 7.47 -8.37
N PHE A 48 22.43 6.75 -9.49
CA PHE A 48 21.61 5.59 -9.83
C PHE A 48 21.70 4.49 -8.77
N PHE A 49 22.90 4.16 -8.28
CA PHE A 49 23.05 3.16 -7.21
C PHE A 49 22.37 3.59 -5.90
N ILE A 50 22.51 4.85 -5.51
CA ILE A 50 21.84 5.40 -4.32
C ILE A 50 20.32 5.29 -4.47
N PHE A 51 19.80 5.69 -5.64
CA PHE A 51 18.38 5.57 -5.96
C PHE A 51 17.90 4.12 -5.89
N ALA A 52 18.63 3.19 -6.50
CA ALA A 52 18.29 1.77 -6.50
C ALA A 52 18.24 1.19 -5.07
N ILE A 53 19.23 1.51 -4.22
CA ILE A 53 19.27 1.08 -2.82
C ILE A 53 18.06 1.61 -2.05
N LEU A 54 17.73 2.90 -2.22
CA LEU A 54 16.57 3.51 -1.55
C LEU A 54 15.25 2.88 -1.99
N VAL A 55 15.11 2.60 -3.30
CA VAL A 55 13.94 1.92 -3.84
C VAL A 55 13.81 0.51 -3.25
N VAL A 56 14.89 -0.28 -3.24
CA VAL A 56 14.90 -1.62 -2.62
C VAL A 56 14.53 -1.54 -1.15
N TYR A 57 15.13 -0.61 -0.40
CA TYR A 57 14.82 -0.41 1.01
C TYR A 57 13.35 -0.07 1.25
N TYR A 58 12.78 0.81 0.43
CA TYR A 58 11.37 1.18 0.48
C TYR A 58 10.45 -0.02 0.23
N PHE A 59 10.74 -0.84 -0.78
CA PHE A 59 9.96 -2.03 -1.09
C PHE A 59 10.06 -3.12 -0.02
N VAL A 60 11.26 -3.34 0.55
CA VAL A 60 11.49 -4.41 1.53
C VAL A 60 10.95 -4.07 2.92
N LYS A 61 11.10 -2.82 3.39
CA LYS A 61 10.80 -2.48 4.79
C LYS A 61 9.55 -1.64 5.00
N ILE A 62 9.15 -0.83 4.04
CA ILE A 62 8.19 0.26 4.28
C ILE A 62 6.85 0.01 3.59
N LYS A 63 6.87 -0.65 2.43
CA LYS A 63 5.66 -0.95 1.67
C LYS A 63 4.64 -1.78 2.47
N ASP A 64 5.12 -2.77 3.21
CA ASP A 64 4.29 -3.73 3.95
C ASP A 64 3.93 -3.28 5.37
N ILE A 65 4.28 -2.05 5.77
CA ILE A 65 3.86 -1.53 7.08
C ILE A 65 2.37 -1.18 6.99
N PRO A 66 1.50 -1.85 7.78
CA PRO A 66 0.09 -1.53 7.83
C PRO A 66 -0.11 -0.17 8.48
N GLU A 67 -1.01 0.65 7.93
CA GLU A 67 -1.30 1.99 8.47
C GLU A 67 -2.28 1.89 9.65
N PHE A 68 -3.25 0.98 9.52
CA PHE A 68 -4.32 0.78 10.47
C PHE A 68 -4.53 -0.71 10.74
N PHE A 69 -4.86 -1.02 11.98
CA PHE A 69 -5.33 -2.33 12.37
C PHE A 69 -6.78 -2.28 12.81
N ARG A 70 -7.52 -3.35 12.56
CA ARG A 70 -8.88 -3.55 13.06
C ARG A 70 -8.94 -4.73 14.00
N CYS A 71 -9.59 -4.52 15.13
CA CYS A 71 -9.85 -5.56 16.12
C CYS A 71 -10.98 -6.48 15.63
N LYS A 72 -10.75 -7.80 15.56
CA LYS A 72 -11.80 -8.76 15.13
C LYS A 72 -13.01 -8.82 16.07
N LYS A 73 -12.77 -8.71 17.39
CA LYS A 73 -13.82 -8.83 18.42
C LYS A 73 -14.64 -7.54 18.60
N CYS A 74 -13.94 -6.41 18.61
CA CYS A 74 -14.51 -5.12 19.01
C CYS A 74 -14.73 -4.17 17.83
N HIS A 75 -14.31 -4.57 16.62
CA HIS A 75 -14.43 -3.84 15.36
C HIS A 75 -13.84 -2.43 15.33
N LYS A 76 -13.17 -2.00 16.41
CA LYS A 76 -12.48 -0.71 16.50
C LYS A 76 -11.19 -0.74 15.68
N VAL A 77 -10.95 0.39 15.03
CA VAL A 77 -9.74 0.65 14.25
C VAL A 77 -8.74 1.36 15.16
N TYR A 78 -7.48 0.95 15.07
CA TYR A 78 -6.35 1.51 15.81
C TYR A 78 -5.24 1.86 14.82
N ASN A 79 -4.50 2.94 15.10
CA ASN A 79 -3.31 3.26 14.33
C ASN A 79 -2.21 2.25 14.63
N TYR A 80 -1.38 1.91 13.64
CA TYR A 80 -0.21 1.06 13.83
C TYR A 80 0.65 1.45 15.02
N VAL A 81 0.93 2.76 15.19
CA VAL A 81 1.78 3.27 16.27
C VAL A 81 1.23 2.96 17.66
N ASP A 82 -0.08 2.97 17.84
CA ASP A 82 -0.70 2.79 19.15
C ASP A 82 -0.66 1.33 19.63
N VAL A 83 -0.40 0.40 18.70
CA VAL A 83 -0.48 -1.05 18.91
C VAL A 83 0.79 -1.79 18.50
N LYS A 84 1.78 -1.11 17.92
CA LYS A 84 3.06 -1.67 17.47
C LYS A 84 3.80 -2.38 18.60
N ASP A 85 3.83 -1.78 19.78
CA ASP A 85 4.58 -2.28 20.94
C ASP A 85 3.78 -3.30 21.77
N LYS A 86 2.53 -3.59 21.38
CA LYS A 86 1.60 -4.45 22.11
C LYS A 86 1.32 -5.77 21.37
N ASP A 87 2.27 -6.23 20.56
CA ASP A 87 2.19 -7.49 19.81
C ASP A 87 0.90 -7.69 19.01
N LYS A 88 0.31 -6.60 18.48
CA LYS A 88 -0.98 -6.62 17.77
C LYS A 88 -2.14 -7.17 18.63
N ILE A 89 -2.12 -6.89 19.94
CA ILE A 89 -3.22 -7.21 20.85
C ILE A 89 -4.06 -5.95 21.08
N CYS A 90 -5.39 -6.09 20.96
CA CYS A 90 -6.32 -5.01 21.17
C CYS A 90 -6.28 -4.54 22.63
N PRO A 91 -6.01 -3.24 22.90
CA PRO A 91 -5.88 -2.72 24.25
C PRO A 91 -7.21 -2.71 25.03
N LYS A 92 -8.36 -2.82 24.35
CA LYS A 92 -9.69 -2.79 25.01
C LYS A 92 -10.25 -4.16 25.33
N CYS A 93 -10.00 -5.16 24.50
CA CYS A 93 -10.63 -6.48 24.64
C CYS A 93 -9.66 -7.66 24.59
N GLY A 94 -8.35 -7.40 24.48
CA GLY A 94 -7.33 -8.44 24.39
C GLY A 94 -7.43 -9.32 23.14
N GLY A 95 -8.30 -8.98 22.17
CA GLY A 95 -8.45 -9.71 20.93
C GLY A 95 -7.34 -9.38 19.92
N GLU A 96 -7.09 -10.28 18.98
CA GLU A 96 -6.13 -10.06 17.90
C GLU A 96 -6.53 -8.89 16.99
N LEU A 97 -5.53 -8.06 16.66
CA LEU A 97 -5.62 -7.01 15.68
C LEU A 97 -5.20 -7.55 14.31
N GLN A 98 -6.11 -7.43 13.34
CA GLN A 98 -5.88 -7.77 11.95
C GLN A 98 -5.55 -6.50 11.14
N ASP A 99 -4.71 -6.63 10.12
CA ASP A 99 -4.45 -5.53 9.19
C ASP A 99 -5.75 -5.12 8.48
N TYR A 100 -6.03 -3.81 8.44
CA TYR A 100 -7.24 -3.29 7.81
C TYR A 100 -7.33 -3.66 6.32
N LYS A 101 -6.19 -3.70 5.60
CA LYS A 101 -6.16 -4.09 4.18
C LYS A 101 -6.51 -5.56 3.96
N GLU A 102 -6.12 -6.43 4.88
CA GLU A 102 -6.44 -7.85 4.83
C GLU A 102 -7.93 -8.06 5.11
N PHE A 103 -8.47 -7.32 6.08
CA PHE A 103 -9.90 -7.32 6.37
C PHE A 103 -10.74 -6.87 5.16
N GLU A 104 -10.36 -5.79 4.47
CA GLU A 104 -11.08 -5.34 3.26
C GLU A 104 -11.09 -6.39 2.15
N LYS A 105 -9.95 -7.07 1.94
CA LYS A 105 -9.87 -8.17 0.97
C LYS A 105 -10.81 -9.31 1.34
N GLU A 106 -10.82 -9.74 2.60
CA GLU A 106 -11.74 -10.78 3.08
C GLU A 106 -13.21 -10.37 2.89
N GLU A 107 -13.55 -9.10 3.17
CA GLU A 107 -14.91 -8.60 2.99
C GLU A 107 -15.32 -8.58 1.52
N GLN A 108 -14.43 -8.16 0.64
CA GLN A 108 -14.66 -8.14 -0.80
C GLN A 108 -14.82 -9.56 -1.37
N GLU A 109 -14.02 -10.52 -0.90
CA GLU A 109 -14.18 -11.93 -1.27
C GLU A 109 -15.52 -12.51 -0.82
N LYS A 110 -16.00 -12.16 0.38
CA LYS A 110 -17.34 -12.58 0.87
C LYS A 110 -18.43 -12.01 -0.03
N LYS A 111 -18.38 -10.71 -0.35
CA LYS A 111 -19.33 -10.06 -1.28
C LYS A 111 -19.31 -10.72 -2.67
N ASN A 112 -18.12 -11.03 -3.20
CA ASN A 112 -17.99 -11.72 -4.49
C ASN A 112 -18.58 -13.13 -4.47
N LYS A 113 -18.42 -13.89 -3.37
CA LYS A 113 -19.03 -15.22 -3.21
C LYS A 113 -20.55 -15.14 -3.13
N GLU A 114 -21.06 -14.14 -2.42
CA GLU A 114 -22.50 -13.91 -2.30
C GLU A 114 -23.12 -13.49 -3.64
N PHE A 115 -22.47 -12.57 -4.35
CA PHE A 115 -22.88 -12.16 -5.71
C PHE A 115 -22.96 -13.37 -6.67
N LYS A 116 -21.96 -14.25 -6.66
CA LYS A 116 -21.98 -15.48 -7.48
C LYS A 116 -23.14 -16.41 -7.13
N ARG A 117 -23.55 -16.47 -5.85
CA ARG A 117 -24.71 -17.28 -5.43
C ARG A 117 -26.01 -16.66 -5.94
N ILE A 118 -26.17 -15.35 -5.81
CA ILE A 118 -27.35 -14.63 -6.28
C ILE A 118 -27.49 -14.76 -7.79
N ASP A 119 -26.41 -14.53 -8.55
CA ASP A 119 -26.37 -14.68 -10.00
C ASP A 119 -26.74 -16.10 -10.47
N LYS A 120 -26.33 -17.14 -9.72
CA LYS A 120 -26.75 -18.52 -10.00
C LYS A 120 -28.25 -18.72 -9.77
N ILE A 121 -28.80 -18.23 -8.66
CA ILE A 121 -30.24 -18.34 -8.35
C ILE A 121 -31.07 -17.61 -9.40
N GLU A 122 -30.64 -16.41 -9.80
CA GLU A 122 -31.33 -15.60 -10.80
C GLU A 122 -31.39 -16.32 -12.16
N ARG A 123 -30.29 -16.93 -12.61
CA ARG A 123 -30.28 -17.78 -13.82
C ARG A 123 -31.27 -18.95 -13.72
N GLU A 124 -31.28 -19.67 -12.60
CA GLU A 124 -32.20 -20.79 -12.38
C GLU A 124 -33.67 -20.37 -12.38
N LEU A 125 -33.99 -19.20 -11.81
CA LEU A 125 -35.34 -18.63 -11.82
C LEU A 125 -35.77 -18.22 -13.23
N ILE A 126 -34.89 -17.59 -14.00
CA ILE A 126 -35.15 -17.20 -15.40
C ILE A 126 -35.44 -18.45 -16.26
N GLU A 127 -34.65 -19.52 -16.09
CA GLU A 127 -34.89 -20.78 -16.81
C GLU A 127 -36.22 -21.43 -16.44
N LYS A 128 -36.58 -21.47 -15.14
CA LYS A 128 -37.88 -21.97 -14.69
C LYS A 128 -39.03 -21.15 -15.29
N TYR A 129 -38.92 -19.83 -15.29
CA TYR A 129 -39.94 -18.95 -15.88
C TYR A 129 -40.09 -19.15 -17.39
N LYS A 130 -38.99 -19.33 -18.12
CA LYS A 130 -39.03 -19.66 -19.55
C LYS A 130 -39.71 -21.01 -19.82
N LYS A 131 -39.44 -22.02 -18.98
CA LYS A 131 -40.11 -23.33 -19.08
C LYS A 131 -41.60 -23.28 -18.76
N SER A 132 -42.03 -22.47 -17.80
CA SER A 132 -43.45 -22.32 -17.48
C SER A 132 -44.26 -21.53 -18.51
N LYS A 133 -43.60 -20.77 -19.39
CA LYS A 133 -44.23 -19.97 -20.45
C LYS A 133 -44.31 -20.69 -21.80
N LYS A 134 -43.76 -21.90 -21.91
CA LYS A 134 -43.71 -22.73 -23.11
C LYS A 134 -44.67 -23.89 -22.96
#